data_AF-A0A1L3FPF9-F1
#
_entry.id   AF-A0A1L3FPF9-F1
#
_cell.length_a   1.000
_cell.length_b   1.000
_cell.length_c   1.000
_cell.angle_alpha   90.00
_cell.angle_beta   90.00
_cell.angle_gamma   90.00
#
_symmetry.space_group_name_H-M   'P 1'
#
loop_
_entity.id
_entity.type
_entity.pdbx_description
1 polymer ?
#
loop_
_entity_poly.entity_id
_entity_poly.type
_entity_poly.pdbx_seq_one_letter_code
_entity_poly.pdbx_strand_id
1 'polypeptide(L)'
;MSHHCTDDQRSARDGNLSELATGSATTDAVAIVATLDTKGREASYLADIIEACGRKTILIDVGTGRDGGDKPADAKTPTELLKQIAERTRSKVGDLLGAGTISAIVGVAGGRASAVFGEVVSELPYGFPKFLVSSARPALLAELATHSDIILYPTLVDLFGINVFTSRVLKNAGRAIAATHYAPVKLGRDKKIVAITAFGVTTPAANQCVARLADAGVDAIVFPANGAGGHKMEQLIAAGEFDAVIDLTITELGDEIVGGTASAGPDRLKAASRQQIPQVIAPGAIDMVNFGLPSSVPDQFRGRQFYAHTPYTTLMRTTASENASIGRLTAERLSRAKGPTMVLWPAKGVSDYVVGGIEAWDPLRLDLDALLDKFWAAGFSGVINYPTISTMGDNWRDRRGRVGLGFEREVELIALARKKNIFSLAYVASPQDAKAMASAGADCIVPHVGATRGGLVGHEEGQSVKEAIRRINEINAAARSIRSDVLSLCHGGAIAEPEDTIEVYRTTECVGFVGASSIERIPIERAVKTAAAEFKAVPLPQTH
;
A
#
# COMPACT_ATOMS: atom_id res chain seq x y z
N MET A 1 65.18 26.69 -11.73
CA MET A 1 65.01 28.16 -11.81
C MET A 1 63.60 28.41 -12.30
N SER A 2 62.66 28.45 -11.35
CA SER A 2 61.89 29.64 -10.93
C SER A 2 60.68 29.93 -11.84
N HIS A 3 59.58 29.23 -11.57
CA HIS A 3 58.24 29.66 -11.98
C HIS A 3 57.56 30.30 -10.77
N HIS A 4 57.26 31.60 -10.88
CA HIS A 4 56.33 32.31 -10.01
C HIS A 4 54.91 31.88 -10.36
N CYS A 5 54.20 31.29 -9.40
CA CYS A 5 52.75 31.17 -9.39
C CYS A 5 52.29 31.90 -8.14
N THR A 6 51.64 33.04 -8.31
CA THR A 6 51.08 33.85 -7.22
C THR A 6 49.74 33.29 -6.80
N ASP A 7 49.61 33.09 -5.49
CA ASP A 7 48.38 32.82 -4.75
C ASP A 7 47.30 33.85 -5.04
N ASP A 8 46.05 33.37 -5.20
CA ASP A 8 44.85 34.22 -5.18
C ASP A 8 43.79 33.52 -4.29
N GLN A 9 43.99 33.64 -2.97
CA GLN A 9 42.98 33.30 -1.97
C GLN A 9 41.98 34.47 -1.86
N ARG A 10 40.76 34.29 -2.37
CA ARG A 10 39.65 35.21 -2.09
C ARG A 10 39.09 34.93 -0.70
N SER A 11 39.23 35.92 0.18
CA SER A 11 38.70 35.94 1.55
C SER A 11 37.18 35.77 1.60
N ALA A 12 36.71 34.92 2.52
CA ALA A 12 35.32 34.83 2.94
C ALA A 12 34.80 36.21 3.36
N ARG A 13 33.66 36.63 2.80
CA ARG A 13 32.97 37.86 3.20
C ARG A 13 32.05 37.55 4.38
N ASP A 14 32.48 37.93 5.58
CA ASP A 14 31.58 38.10 6.72
C ASP A 14 30.70 39.33 6.48
N GLY A 15 29.43 39.11 6.15
CA GLY A 15 28.43 40.16 6.00
C GLY A 15 27.89 40.59 7.36
N ASN A 16 28.18 41.84 7.73
CA ASN A 16 27.71 42.50 8.95
C ASN A 16 26.17 42.68 8.90
N LEU A 17 25.46 42.21 9.93
CA LEU A 17 23.99 42.07 9.98
C LEU A 17 23.21 43.34 10.42
N SER A 18 23.79 44.54 10.36
CA SER A 18 23.20 45.73 11.01
C SER A 18 22.59 46.80 10.08
N GLU A 19 22.52 46.60 8.76
CA GLU A 19 21.99 47.63 7.84
C GLU A 19 20.95 47.08 6.84
N LEU A 20 19.84 46.54 7.33
CA LEU A 20 18.65 46.24 6.51
C LEU A 20 17.38 46.52 7.33
N ALA A 21 17.14 47.78 7.65
CA ALA A 21 15.87 48.26 8.18
C ALA A 21 15.36 49.40 7.30
N THR A 22 14.55 49.04 6.29
CA THR A 22 13.36 49.76 5.75
C THR A 22 13.13 49.32 4.31
N GLY A 23 12.26 48.32 4.12
CA GLY A 23 11.82 47.83 2.82
C GLY A 23 11.30 46.40 2.94
N SER A 24 9.98 46.23 2.88
CA SER A 24 9.29 44.93 2.88
C SER A 24 9.63 44.14 1.60
N ALA A 25 10.81 43.54 1.56
CA ALA A 25 11.17 42.49 0.64
C ALA A 25 11.35 41.21 1.46
N THR A 26 10.34 40.34 1.46
CA THR A 26 10.48 38.97 1.95
C THR A 26 11.63 38.32 1.16
N THR A 27 12.75 38.07 1.82
CA THR A 27 13.94 37.48 1.21
C THR A 27 13.64 36.04 0.80
N ASP A 28 13.59 35.76 -0.50
CA ASP A 28 13.26 34.45 -1.05
C ASP A 28 14.53 33.66 -1.43
N ALA A 29 15.34 33.33 -0.43
CA ALA A 29 16.64 32.67 -0.64
C ALA A 29 16.55 31.14 -0.65
N VAL A 30 17.58 30.50 -1.20
CA VAL A 30 17.85 29.06 -1.09
C VAL A 30 18.92 28.83 -0.02
N ALA A 31 18.61 28.05 1.01
CA ALA A 31 19.64 27.56 1.94
C ALA A 31 20.45 26.42 1.31
N ILE A 32 21.77 26.51 1.33
CA ILE A 32 22.69 25.47 0.86
C ILE A 32 23.41 24.89 2.08
N VAL A 33 23.16 23.62 2.38
CA VAL A 33 23.77 22.90 3.51
C VAL A 33 24.88 21.99 3.00
N ALA A 34 26.11 22.19 3.48
CA ALA A 34 27.25 21.38 3.09
C ALA A 34 28.33 21.36 4.18
N THR A 35 29.21 20.37 4.15
CA THR A 35 30.44 20.35 4.95
C THR A 35 31.48 21.21 4.23
N LEU A 36 31.54 22.52 4.53
CA LEU A 36 32.32 23.47 3.70
C LEU A 36 33.83 23.21 3.75
N ASP A 37 34.32 22.60 4.82
CA ASP A 37 35.69 22.11 4.98
C ASP A 37 36.13 21.12 3.88
N THR A 38 35.18 20.37 3.30
CA THR A 38 35.43 19.29 2.34
C THR A 38 34.67 19.46 1.03
N LYS A 39 33.59 20.23 1.02
CA LYS A 39 32.66 20.42 -0.10
C LYS A 39 32.39 21.89 -0.42
N GLY A 40 33.23 22.81 0.06
CA GLY A 40 33.08 24.24 -0.16
C GLY A 40 33.10 24.62 -1.64
N ARG A 41 33.88 23.92 -2.48
CA ARG A 41 33.95 24.19 -3.93
C ARG A 41 32.64 23.82 -4.62
N GLU A 42 32.07 22.66 -4.30
CA GLU A 42 30.81 22.18 -4.85
C GLU A 42 29.63 23.03 -4.38
N ALA A 43 29.61 23.42 -3.10
CA ALA A 43 28.60 24.31 -2.54
C ALA A 43 28.63 25.70 -3.19
N SER A 44 29.82 26.27 -3.38
CA SER A 44 29.99 27.56 -4.06
C SER A 44 29.57 27.49 -5.52
N TYR A 45 29.93 26.41 -6.22
CA TYR A 45 29.52 26.21 -7.61
C TYR A 45 28.00 26.09 -7.76
N LEU A 46 27.34 25.39 -6.83
CA LEU A 46 25.89 25.30 -6.79
C LEU A 46 25.26 26.67 -6.51
N ALA A 47 25.86 27.45 -5.60
CA ALA A 47 25.43 28.81 -5.30
C ALA A 47 25.48 29.70 -6.56
N ASP A 48 26.60 29.71 -7.29
CA ASP A 48 26.76 30.46 -8.53
C ASP A 48 25.68 30.12 -9.57
N ILE A 49 25.29 28.85 -9.68
CA ILE A 49 24.22 28.40 -10.59
C ILE A 49 22.87 28.96 -10.16
N ILE A 50 22.54 28.89 -8.87
CA ILE A 50 21.26 29.36 -8.33
C ILE A 50 21.16 30.90 -8.45
N GLU A 51 22.25 31.60 -8.16
CA GLU A 51 22.34 33.06 -8.28
C GLU A 51 22.27 33.54 -9.72
N ALA A 52 22.87 32.81 -10.66
CA ALA A 52 22.71 33.07 -12.09
C ALA A 52 21.27 32.87 -12.58
N CYS A 53 20.44 32.13 -11.83
CA CYS A 53 18.99 32.03 -12.07
C CYS A 53 18.17 33.11 -11.34
N GLY A 54 18.81 34.05 -10.64
CA GLY A 54 18.16 35.19 -10.00
C GLY A 54 17.70 34.97 -8.55
N ARG A 55 18.04 33.84 -7.91
CA ARG A 55 17.74 33.59 -6.48
C ARG A 55 18.95 33.79 -5.60
N LYS A 56 18.75 34.45 -4.44
CA LYS A 56 19.79 34.58 -3.41
C LYS A 56 20.08 33.24 -2.76
N THR A 57 21.31 33.06 -2.26
CA THR A 57 21.71 31.85 -1.54
C THR A 57 22.19 32.16 -0.13
N ILE A 58 22.03 31.20 0.79
CA ILE A 58 22.55 31.25 2.16
C ILE A 58 23.33 29.96 2.39
N LEU A 59 24.64 30.06 2.56
CA LEU A 59 25.49 28.91 2.88
C LEU A 59 25.42 28.59 4.37
N ILE A 60 25.21 27.32 4.68
CA ILE A 60 25.15 26.78 6.04
C ILE A 60 26.16 25.66 6.16
N ASP A 61 27.19 25.87 6.97
CA ASP A 61 28.24 24.89 7.23
C ASP A 61 27.80 23.85 8.26
N VAL A 62 27.97 22.57 7.94
CA VAL A 62 27.80 21.42 8.84
C VAL A 62 29.09 20.59 8.96
N GLY A 63 30.23 21.19 8.58
CA GLY A 63 31.57 20.60 8.67
C GLY A 63 32.03 20.34 10.10
N THR A 64 33.04 19.46 10.24
CA THR A 64 33.60 19.09 11.56
C THR A 64 35.06 19.54 11.74
N GLY A 65 35.64 20.15 10.69
CA GLY A 65 36.99 20.73 10.65
C GLY A 65 37.25 21.82 11.71
N ARG A 66 38.53 22.20 11.88
CA ARG A 66 38.97 23.14 12.94
C ARG A 66 38.41 24.56 12.80
N ASP A 67 38.00 24.98 11.61
CA ASP A 67 37.52 26.33 11.31
C ASP A 67 36.00 26.42 11.03
N GLY A 68 35.26 25.31 11.20
CA GLY A 68 33.80 25.30 11.09
C GLY A 68 33.17 25.97 12.31
N GLY A 69 32.38 27.02 12.09
CA GLY A 69 31.78 27.85 13.14
C GLY A 69 31.00 27.05 14.20
N ASP A 70 31.15 27.47 15.46
CA ASP A 70 30.43 27.00 16.65
C ASP A 70 30.37 25.49 16.88
N LYS A 71 31.53 24.89 17.16
CA LYS A 71 31.59 23.52 17.69
C LYS A 71 30.81 23.41 19.01
N PRO A 72 29.99 22.37 19.18
CA PRO A 72 29.57 21.94 20.51
C PRO A 72 30.80 21.54 21.34
N ALA A 73 31.00 22.21 22.48
CA ALA A 73 32.20 22.03 23.30
C ALA A 73 32.22 20.70 24.09
N ASP A 74 31.17 19.89 24.01
CA ASP A 74 30.84 18.82 24.95
C ASP A 74 30.61 17.42 24.31
N ALA A 75 30.64 17.29 22.98
CA ALA A 75 30.45 16.00 22.31
C ALA A 75 31.59 15.00 22.59
N LYS A 76 31.27 13.82 23.10
CA LYS A 76 32.26 12.78 23.47
C LYS A 76 32.54 11.79 22.33
N THR A 77 31.66 11.74 21.33
CA THR A 77 31.79 10.84 20.17
C THR A 77 31.50 11.55 18.85
N PRO A 78 32.04 11.06 17.71
CA PRO A 78 31.69 11.60 16.39
C PRO A 78 30.20 11.56 16.06
N THR A 79 29.48 10.54 16.55
CA THR A 79 28.03 10.41 16.33
C THR A 79 27.25 11.47 17.11
N GLU A 80 27.61 11.70 18.38
CA GLU A 80 27.00 12.73 19.22
C GLU A 80 27.25 14.13 18.66
N LEU A 81 28.45 14.38 18.15
CA LEU A 81 28.79 15.63 17.46
C LEU A 81 27.89 15.87 16.24
N LEU A 82 27.71 14.86 15.37
CA LEU A 82 26.85 14.99 14.18
C LEU A 82 25.38 15.24 14.55
N LYS A 83 24.89 14.62 15.64
CA LYS A 83 23.54 14.83 16.13
C LYS A 83 23.33 16.27 16.63
N GLN A 84 24.27 16.78 17.42
CA GLN A 84 24.23 18.16 17.91
C GLN A 84 24.34 19.18 16.77
N ILE A 85 25.18 18.91 15.76
CA ILE A 85 25.25 19.73 14.53
C ILE A 85 23.90 19.74 13.82
N ALA A 86 23.26 18.58 13.66
CA ALA A 86 21.95 18.49 13.03
C ALA A 86 20.88 19.26 13.80
N GLU A 87 20.81 19.13 15.13
CA GLU A 87 19.85 19.83 15.99
C GLU A 87 20.01 21.36 15.92
N ARG A 88 21.24 21.86 16.03
CA ARG A 88 21.52 23.31 15.90
C ARG A 88 21.17 23.84 14.52
N THR A 89 21.54 23.08 13.48
CA THR A 89 21.27 23.47 12.09
C THR A 89 19.77 23.46 11.80
N ARG A 90 19.03 22.48 12.33
CA ARG A 90 17.57 22.41 12.27
C ARG A 90 16.93 23.65 12.88
N SER A 91 17.35 24.04 14.09
CA SER A 91 16.85 25.26 14.74
C SER A 91 17.08 26.49 13.87
N LYS A 92 18.31 26.67 13.36
CA LYS A 92 18.67 27.80 12.48
C LYS A 92 17.84 27.81 11.20
N VAL A 93 17.62 26.66 10.58
CA VAL A 93 16.79 26.51 9.38
C VAL A 93 15.32 26.85 9.70
N GLY A 94 14.82 26.44 10.87
CA GLY A 94 13.49 26.80 11.37
C GLY A 94 13.33 28.30 11.55
N ASP A 95 14.32 28.99 12.14
CA ASP A 95 14.31 30.45 12.30
C ASP A 95 14.29 31.17 10.95
N LEU A 96 15.10 30.71 9.98
CA LEU A 96 15.15 31.27 8.62
C LEU A 96 13.81 31.09 7.89
N LEU A 97 13.15 29.94 8.05
CA LEU A 97 11.84 29.68 7.49
C LEU A 97 10.77 30.55 8.16
N GLY A 98 10.76 30.62 9.50
CA GLY A 98 9.81 31.42 10.27
C GLY A 98 9.89 32.91 9.98
N ALA A 99 11.10 33.42 9.70
CA ALA A 99 11.34 34.79 9.25
C ALA A 99 11.02 35.02 7.76
N GLY A 100 10.64 33.97 7.00
CA GLY A 100 10.40 34.06 5.56
C GLY A 100 11.65 34.42 4.76
N THR A 101 12.83 34.05 5.26
CA THR A 101 14.14 34.33 4.65
C THR A 101 14.58 33.26 3.64
N ILE A 102 14.06 32.04 3.79
CA ILE A 102 14.27 30.95 2.85
C ILE A 102 12.93 30.39 2.37
N SER A 103 12.89 29.94 1.12
CA SER A 103 11.74 29.19 0.58
C SER A 103 12.12 27.86 -0.06
N ALA A 104 13.40 27.50 -0.01
CA ALA A 104 13.91 26.20 -0.45
C ALA A 104 15.24 25.87 0.25
N ILE A 105 15.58 24.59 0.32
CA ILE A 105 16.85 24.09 0.88
C ILE A 105 17.46 23.00 0.01
N VAL A 106 18.78 23.04 -0.18
CA VAL A 106 19.56 22.00 -0.88
C VAL A 106 20.77 21.55 -0.08
N GLY A 107 20.97 20.23 0.00
CA GLY A 107 22.17 19.62 0.55
C GLY A 107 23.14 19.20 -0.54
N VAL A 108 24.45 19.39 -0.32
CA VAL A 108 25.52 18.79 -1.13
C VAL A 108 26.39 17.92 -0.23
N ALA A 109 26.26 16.61 -0.34
CA ALA A 109 26.73 15.71 0.72
C ALA A 109 27.25 14.34 0.23
N GLY A 110 28.18 13.77 0.99
CA GLY A 110 28.46 12.33 0.94
C GLY A 110 27.70 11.59 2.05
N GLY A 111 27.94 10.29 2.23
CA GLY A 111 27.17 9.44 3.15
C GLY A 111 26.85 10.03 4.54
N ARG A 112 27.84 10.48 5.31
CA ARG A 112 27.61 11.01 6.68
C ARG A 112 26.82 12.31 6.68
N ALA A 113 27.17 13.24 5.79
CA ALA A 113 26.52 14.53 5.69
C ALA A 113 25.08 14.41 5.13
N SER A 114 24.79 13.38 4.34
CA SER A 114 23.42 13.10 3.87
C SER A 114 22.50 12.67 5.01
N ALA A 115 23.02 11.89 5.97
CA ALA A 115 22.28 11.55 7.18
C ALA A 115 21.99 12.80 8.05
N VAL A 116 23.00 13.68 8.22
CA VAL A 116 22.81 14.97 8.90
C VAL A 116 21.77 15.83 8.18
N PHE A 117 21.83 15.93 6.86
CA PHE A 117 20.85 16.69 6.08
C PHE A 117 19.42 16.19 6.31
N GLY A 118 19.21 14.87 6.33
CA GLY A 118 17.92 14.27 6.66
C GLY A 118 17.36 14.73 8.00
N GLU A 119 18.22 14.76 9.03
CA GLU A 119 17.87 15.27 10.34
C GLU A 119 17.59 16.78 10.36
N VAL A 120 18.33 17.57 9.58
CA VAL A 120 18.12 19.03 9.49
C VAL A 120 16.74 19.37 8.90
N VAL A 121 16.29 18.60 7.91
CA VAL A 121 15.05 18.90 7.17
C VAL A 121 13.81 18.20 7.73
N SER A 122 13.95 17.37 8.77
CA SER A 122 12.88 16.48 9.25
C SER A 122 11.63 17.20 9.76
N GLU A 123 11.78 18.44 10.24
CA GLU A 123 10.67 19.27 10.76
C GLU A 123 10.18 20.33 9.76
N LEU A 124 10.76 20.38 8.56
CA LEU A 124 10.31 21.31 7.53
C LEU A 124 8.91 20.91 7.01
N PRO A 125 8.05 21.88 6.67
CA PRO A 125 6.70 21.58 6.18
C PRO A 125 6.71 20.67 4.96
N TYR A 126 5.66 19.85 4.85
CA TYR A 126 5.39 19.11 3.63
C TYR A 126 5.21 20.07 2.45
N GLY A 127 5.78 19.75 1.29
CA GLY A 127 5.78 20.61 0.12
C GLY A 127 6.83 21.72 0.15
N PHE A 128 7.56 21.92 1.27
CA PHE A 128 8.75 22.78 1.26
C PHE A 128 9.81 22.17 0.34
N PRO A 129 10.35 22.88 -0.68
CA PRO A 129 11.34 22.33 -1.60
C PRO A 129 12.63 21.93 -0.88
N LYS A 130 12.88 20.62 -0.81
CA LYS A 130 14.04 20.00 -0.15
C LYS A 130 14.80 19.17 -1.18
N PHE A 131 16.02 19.55 -1.51
CA PHE A 131 16.85 18.85 -2.50
C PHE A 131 18.09 18.26 -1.83
N LEU A 132 18.55 17.09 -2.27
CA LEU A 132 19.80 16.51 -1.80
C LEU A 132 20.62 15.98 -2.98
N VAL A 133 21.73 16.63 -3.29
CA VAL A 133 22.74 16.18 -4.25
C VAL A 133 23.77 15.34 -3.52
N SER A 134 23.81 14.03 -3.77
CA SER A 134 24.54 13.13 -2.87
C SER A 134 25.18 11.90 -3.54
N SER A 135 26.39 11.56 -3.08
CA SER A 135 27.11 10.31 -3.39
C SER A 135 26.86 9.18 -2.39
N ALA A 136 25.91 9.37 -1.45
CA ALA A 136 25.56 8.37 -0.46
C ALA A 136 25.06 7.05 -1.05
N ARG A 137 25.20 5.97 -0.27
CA ARG A 137 24.71 4.64 -0.64
C ARG A 137 23.19 4.68 -0.91
N PRO A 138 22.70 3.96 -1.94
CA PRO A 138 21.28 3.92 -2.26
C PRO A 138 20.36 3.59 -1.07
N ALA A 139 20.80 2.70 -0.17
CA ALA A 139 20.05 2.35 1.03
C ALA A 139 19.80 3.55 1.97
N LEU A 140 20.79 4.43 2.16
CA LEU A 140 20.61 5.64 2.97
C LEU A 140 19.69 6.64 2.26
N LEU A 141 19.83 6.78 0.93
CA LEU A 141 18.97 7.66 0.15
C LEU A 141 17.50 7.20 0.19
N ALA A 142 17.27 5.88 0.08
CA ALA A 142 15.95 5.29 0.23
C ALA A 142 15.38 5.55 1.63
N GLU A 143 16.18 5.38 2.69
CA GLU A 143 15.77 5.67 4.07
C GLU A 143 15.32 7.13 4.24
N LEU A 144 16.08 8.09 3.70
CA LEU A 144 15.71 9.51 3.76
C LEU A 144 14.40 9.82 3.04
N ALA A 145 14.15 9.16 1.90
CA ALA A 145 12.93 9.31 1.12
C ALA A 145 11.69 8.69 1.81
N THR A 146 11.87 7.80 2.80
CA THR A 146 10.76 7.23 3.58
C THR A 146 10.12 8.26 4.50
N HIS A 147 10.90 9.22 5.00
CA HIS A 147 10.46 10.13 6.07
C HIS A 147 10.15 11.55 5.60
N SER A 148 10.71 11.98 4.45
CA SER A 148 10.58 13.34 3.94
C SER A 148 10.43 13.36 2.41
N ASP A 149 9.71 14.35 1.90
CA ASP A 149 9.52 14.68 0.48
C ASP A 149 10.78 15.32 -0.15
N ILE A 150 11.95 14.70 0.09
CA ILE A 150 13.24 15.16 -0.45
C ILE A 150 13.35 14.74 -1.92
N ILE A 151 13.70 15.69 -2.79
CA ILE A 151 14.11 15.41 -4.16
C ILE A 151 15.59 15.03 -4.15
N LEU A 152 15.86 13.77 -4.49
CA LEU A 152 17.20 13.21 -4.49
C LEU A 152 17.85 13.36 -5.87
N TYR A 153 19.09 13.86 -5.88
CA TYR A 153 20.00 13.86 -7.03
C TYR A 153 21.19 12.95 -6.71
N PRO A 154 21.10 11.63 -6.98
CA PRO A 154 22.23 10.72 -6.80
C PRO A 154 23.33 11.09 -7.79
N THR A 155 24.53 11.40 -7.30
CA THR A 155 25.65 11.77 -8.18
C THR A 155 26.24 10.55 -8.89
N LEU A 156 26.07 9.34 -8.32
CA LEU A 156 26.61 8.04 -8.76
C LEU A 156 28.15 7.96 -8.84
N VAL A 157 28.82 9.11 -8.83
CA VAL A 157 30.26 9.30 -8.65
C VAL A 157 30.49 10.15 -7.41
N ASP A 158 31.65 10.00 -6.77
CA ASP A 158 31.91 10.76 -5.55
C ASP A 158 32.09 12.28 -5.84
N LEU A 159 31.77 13.09 -4.83
CA LEU A 159 31.94 14.54 -4.86
C LEU A 159 33.36 14.88 -4.41
N PHE A 160 34.34 14.61 -5.27
CA PHE A 160 35.74 14.97 -5.05
C PHE A 160 36.17 16.05 -6.05
N GLY A 161 35.57 17.23 -5.93
CA GLY A 161 35.69 18.32 -6.86
C GLY A 161 34.69 18.28 -8.01
N ILE A 162 34.76 19.33 -8.84
CA ILE A 162 33.84 19.56 -9.96
C ILE A 162 34.47 18.98 -11.23
N ASN A 163 33.83 17.97 -11.81
CA ASN A 163 34.20 17.36 -13.09
C ASN A 163 33.00 17.41 -14.06
N VAL A 164 33.17 16.87 -15.27
CA VAL A 164 32.12 16.90 -16.31
C VAL A 164 30.82 16.23 -15.85
N PHE A 165 30.89 15.17 -15.02
CA PHE A 165 29.72 14.48 -14.50
C PHE A 165 29.09 15.24 -13.32
N THR A 166 29.87 15.58 -12.29
CA THR A 166 29.35 16.27 -11.10
C THR A 166 28.81 17.66 -11.43
N SER A 167 29.45 18.39 -12.36
CA SER A 167 28.95 19.68 -12.83
C SER A 167 27.59 19.58 -13.52
N ARG A 168 27.33 18.51 -14.28
CA ARG A 168 26.02 18.30 -14.95
C ARG A 168 24.91 18.08 -13.93
N VAL A 169 25.18 17.27 -12.91
CA VAL A 169 24.21 17.01 -11.83
C VAL A 169 23.96 18.27 -11.00
N LEU A 170 25.02 18.99 -10.59
CA LEU A 170 24.90 20.24 -9.84
C LEU A 170 24.17 21.33 -10.64
N LYS A 171 24.41 21.46 -11.96
CA LYS A 171 23.66 22.37 -12.84
C LYS A 171 22.17 22.07 -12.87
N ASN A 172 21.81 20.80 -13.01
CA ASN A 172 20.42 20.39 -13.07
C ASN A 172 19.72 20.63 -11.72
N ALA A 173 20.35 20.24 -10.61
CA ALA A 173 19.82 20.45 -9.27
C ALA A 173 19.67 21.95 -8.94
N GLY A 174 20.70 22.75 -9.24
CA GLY A 174 20.69 24.21 -9.01
C GLY A 174 19.59 24.92 -9.78
N ARG A 175 19.43 24.61 -11.08
CA ARG A 175 18.34 25.18 -11.90
C ARG A 175 16.96 24.74 -11.42
N ALA A 176 16.81 23.47 -11.03
CA ALA A 176 15.55 22.94 -10.56
C ALA A 176 15.13 23.60 -9.24
N ILE A 177 16.01 23.67 -8.23
CA ILE A 177 15.67 24.32 -6.97
C ILE A 177 15.49 25.84 -7.12
N ALA A 178 16.24 26.47 -8.03
CA ALA A 178 16.05 27.88 -8.34
C ALA A 178 14.65 28.21 -8.87
N ALA A 179 13.98 27.25 -9.52
CA ALA A 179 12.62 27.41 -10.04
C ALA A 179 11.51 27.09 -9.02
N THR A 180 11.84 26.45 -7.89
CA THR A 180 10.86 26.10 -6.85
C THR A 180 10.76 27.19 -5.78
N HIS A 181 9.54 27.54 -5.40
CA HIS A 181 9.29 28.51 -4.33
C HIS A 181 8.31 27.91 -3.33
N TYR A 182 8.60 28.05 -2.04
CA TYR A 182 7.63 27.75 -1.01
C TYR A 182 6.78 28.98 -0.70
N ALA A 183 5.51 28.92 -1.06
CA ALA A 183 4.50 29.83 -0.55
C ALA A 183 3.64 29.02 0.43
N PRO A 184 3.60 29.37 1.73
CA PRO A 184 2.72 28.71 2.67
C PRO A 184 1.28 28.95 2.22
N VAL A 185 0.63 27.92 1.68
CA VAL A 185 -0.79 28.01 1.35
C VAL A 185 -1.54 27.87 2.67
N LYS A 186 -2.00 28.98 3.25
CA LYS A 186 -3.12 28.91 4.19
C LYS A 186 -4.34 28.52 3.36
N LEU A 187 -4.60 27.22 3.26
CA LEU A 187 -5.88 26.73 2.75
C LEU A 187 -6.95 27.32 3.66
N GLY A 188 -7.68 28.34 3.18
CA GLY A 188 -9.02 28.58 3.68
C GLY A 188 -9.79 27.30 3.38
N ARG A 189 -9.99 26.46 4.41
CA ARG A 189 -10.67 25.19 4.23
C ARG A 189 -12.15 25.45 4.14
N ASP A 190 -12.66 25.62 2.93
CA ASP A 190 -14.10 25.73 2.67
C ASP A 190 -14.81 24.38 2.90
N LYS A 191 -14.06 23.26 2.89
CA LYS A 191 -14.55 21.91 3.12
C LYS A 191 -13.82 21.20 4.24
N LYS A 192 -14.50 20.24 4.85
CA LYS A 192 -13.91 19.29 5.79
C LYS A 192 -13.04 18.28 5.05
N ILE A 193 -11.95 17.83 5.67
CA ILE A 193 -11.01 16.87 5.08
C ILE A 193 -10.86 15.66 6.00
N VAL A 194 -10.99 14.46 5.43
CA VAL A 194 -10.86 13.18 6.13
C VAL A 194 -9.69 12.39 5.58
N ALA A 195 -8.80 11.95 6.46
CA ALA A 195 -7.74 11.01 6.10
C ALA A 195 -8.29 9.57 6.07
N ILE A 196 -7.87 8.77 5.10
CA ILE A 196 -8.26 7.35 4.98
C ILE A 196 -7.01 6.50 4.75
N THR A 197 -6.87 5.36 5.42
CA THR A 197 -5.83 4.38 5.06
C THR A 197 -6.39 3.31 4.13
N ALA A 198 -5.55 2.84 3.21
CA ALA A 198 -5.90 1.77 2.28
C ALA A 198 -4.70 0.91 1.93
N PHE A 199 -4.97 -0.31 1.48
CA PHE A 199 -4.01 -1.24 0.90
C PHE A 199 -4.69 -1.95 -0.27
N GLY A 200 -3.94 -2.61 -1.16
CA GLY A 200 -4.49 -3.25 -2.36
C GLY A 200 -5.77 -4.06 -2.08
N VAL A 201 -5.71 -4.91 -1.06
CA VAL A 201 -6.78 -5.81 -0.58
C VAL A 201 -7.92 -5.14 0.23
N THR A 202 -7.87 -3.81 0.41
CA THR A 202 -8.90 -3.02 1.10
C THR A 202 -9.38 -1.84 0.25
N THR A 203 -8.84 -1.69 -0.96
CA THR A 203 -9.22 -0.64 -1.93
C THR A 203 -10.73 -0.56 -2.16
N PRO A 204 -11.50 -1.67 -2.28
CA PRO A 204 -12.95 -1.58 -2.46
C PRO A 204 -13.66 -0.84 -1.32
N ALA A 205 -13.25 -1.08 -0.07
CA ALA A 205 -13.83 -0.42 1.11
C ALA A 205 -13.42 1.06 1.18
N ALA A 206 -12.16 1.38 0.88
CA ALA A 206 -11.68 2.76 0.83
C ALA A 206 -12.41 3.58 -0.24
N ASN A 207 -12.60 3.03 -1.45
CA ASN A 207 -13.34 3.70 -2.54
C ASN A 207 -14.79 4.01 -2.15
N GLN A 208 -15.46 3.09 -1.46
CA GLN A 208 -16.82 3.31 -0.93
C GLN A 208 -16.85 4.46 0.09
N CYS A 209 -15.84 4.56 0.96
CA CYS A 209 -15.74 5.67 1.90
C CYS A 209 -15.50 7.00 1.19
N VAL A 210 -14.59 7.05 0.22
CA VAL A 210 -14.32 8.24 -0.60
C VAL A 210 -15.58 8.73 -1.31
N ALA A 211 -16.32 7.82 -1.96
CA ALA A 211 -17.57 8.17 -2.66
C ALA A 211 -18.60 8.78 -1.71
N ARG A 212 -18.83 8.15 -0.54
CA ARG A 212 -19.80 8.65 0.45
C ARG A 212 -19.41 10.00 1.07
N LEU A 213 -18.11 10.23 1.27
CA LEU A 213 -17.61 11.51 1.76
C LEU A 213 -17.78 12.60 0.70
N ALA A 214 -17.49 12.29 -0.56
CA ALA A 214 -17.69 13.21 -1.68
C ALA A 214 -19.16 13.63 -1.82
N ASP A 215 -20.10 12.68 -1.72
CA ASP A 215 -21.55 12.96 -1.72
C ASP A 215 -21.98 13.88 -0.55
N ALA A 216 -21.25 13.83 0.56
CA ALA A 216 -21.46 14.70 1.72
C ALA A 216 -20.70 16.03 1.64
N GLY A 217 -19.99 16.31 0.53
CA GLY A 217 -19.19 17.53 0.36
C GLY A 217 -17.91 17.57 1.20
N VAL A 218 -17.41 16.40 1.62
CA VAL A 218 -16.19 16.24 2.42
C VAL A 218 -15.08 15.69 1.53
N ASP A 219 -13.90 16.32 1.57
CA ASP A 219 -12.77 15.85 0.80
C ASP A 219 -12.07 14.68 1.52
N ALA A 220 -11.64 13.67 0.78
CA ALA A 220 -10.98 12.48 1.30
C ALA A 220 -9.57 12.36 0.76
N ILE A 221 -8.58 12.17 1.65
CA ILE A 221 -7.18 11.93 1.28
C ILE A 221 -6.81 10.50 1.69
N VAL A 222 -6.49 9.67 0.69
CA VAL A 222 -6.17 8.26 0.91
C VAL A 222 -4.66 8.06 1.01
N PHE A 223 -4.22 7.41 2.09
CA PHE A 223 -2.84 7.05 2.37
C PHE A 223 -2.64 5.55 2.18
N PRO A 224 -1.60 5.12 1.44
CA PRO A 224 -1.24 3.72 1.37
C PRO A 224 -0.68 3.26 2.72
N ALA A 225 -1.21 2.19 3.28
CA ALA A 225 -0.76 1.60 4.55
C ALA A 225 0.51 0.75 4.33
N ASN A 226 1.60 1.40 3.91
CA ASN A 226 2.89 0.79 3.54
C ASN A 226 4.03 1.18 4.50
N GLY A 227 3.70 1.65 5.70
CA GLY A 227 4.61 2.21 6.68
C GLY A 227 4.78 3.70 6.50
N ALA A 228 5.32 4.12 5.34
CA ALA A 228 5.56 5.53 5.04
C ALA A 228 4.25 6.34 4.98
N GLY A 229 3.20 5.79 4.35
CA GLY A 229 1.92 6.47 4.23
C GLY A 229 1.21 6.64 5.58
N GLY A 230 1.14 5.59 6.41
CA GLY A 230 0.62 5.71 7.77
C GLY A 230 1.42 6.67 8.64
N HIS A 231 2.76 6.62 8.56
CA HIS A 231 3.62 7.55 9.28
C HIS A 231 3.34 9.01 8.88
N LYS A 232 3.26 9.30 7.57
CA LYS A 232 2.95 10.64 7.06
C LYS A 232 1.55 11.09 7.47
N MET A 233 0.57 10.19 7.44
CA MET A 233 -0.79 10.48 7.91
C MET A 233 -0.79 10.93 9.38
N GLU A 234 -0.09 10.23 10.28
CA GLU A 234 0.02 10.63 11.69
C GLU A 234 0.66 12.02 11.85
N GLN A 235 1.72 12.32 11.09
CA GLN A 235 2.36 13.64 11.11
C GLN A 235 1.40 14.77 10.69
N LEU A 236 0.67 14.55 9.60
CA LEU A 236 -0.29 15.53 9.07
C LEU A 236 -1.50 15.69 10.00
N ILE A 237 -1.97 14.62 10.64
CA ILE A 237 -2.98 14.71 11.70
C ILE A 237 -2.43 15.55 12.85
N ALA A 238 -1.21 15.29 13.32
CA ALA A 238 -0.58 16.04 14.40
C ALA A 238 -0.40 17.54 14.07
N ALA A 239 -0.22 17.88 12.79
CA ALA A 239 -0.17 19.25 12.28
C ALA A 239 -1.54 19.92 12.12
N GLY A 240 -2.65 19.20 12.39
CA GLY A 240 -4.01 19.73 12.26
C GLY A 240 -4.52 19.80 10.82
N GLU A 241 -3.99 18.94 9.93
CA GLU A 241 -4.37 18.93 8.50
C GLU A 241 -5.71 18.23 8.21
N PHE A 242 -6.24 17.47 9.16
CA PHE A 242 -7.44 16.68 9.00
C PHE A 242 -8.49 16.96 10.07
N ASP A 243 -9.76 16.93 9.69
CA ASP A 243 -10.90 17.09 10.59
C ASP A 243 -11.35 15.76 11.21
N ALA A 244 -11.07 14.64 10.56
CA ALA A 244 -11.33 13.28 11.05
C ALA A 244 -10.45 12.24 10.33
N VAL A 245 -10.43 11.00 10.83
CA VAL A 245 -9.73 9.87 10.21
C VAL A 245 -10.62 8.64 10.10
N ILE A 246 -10.57 7.96 8.95
CA ILE A 246 -11.11 6.61 8.75
C ILE A 246 -9.93 5.68 8.49
N ASP A 247 -9.44 5.08 9.55
CA ASP A 247 -8.32 4.17 9.50
C ASP A 247 -8.80 2.74 9.20
N LEU A 248 -9.10 2.48 7.93
CA LEU A 248 -9.62 1.18 7.49
C LEU A 248 -8.56 0.08 7.53
N THR A 249 -7.29 0.44 7.34
CA THR A 249 -6.21 -0.49 7.08
C THR A 249 -5.04 -0.25 8.01
N ILE A 250 -5.05 -0.96 9.13
CA ILE A 250 -4.05 -0.85 10.22
C ILE A 250 -2.97 -1.96 10.14
N THR A 251 -2.74 -2.55 8.96
CA THR A 251 -1.75 -3.62 8.73
C THR A 251 -0.34 -3.27 9.23
N GLU A 252 0.02 -1.99 9.23
CA GLU A 252 1.32 -1.48 9.69
C GLU A 252 1.60 -1.79 11.17
N LEU A 253 0.55 -2.07 11.97
CA LEU A 253 0.71 -2.56 13.35
C LEU A 253 1.23 -3.99 13.40
N GLY A 254 0.82 -4.83 12.45
CA GLY A 254 1.32 -6.19 12.31
C GLY A 254 2.80 -6.18 11.98
N ASP A 255 3.19 -5.32 11.03
CA ASP A 255 4.59 -5.07 10.69
C ASP A 255 5.41 -4.56 11.88
N GLU A 256 4.90 -3.59 12.65
CA GLU A 256 5.59 -3.09 13.86
C GLU A 256 5.78 -4.17 14.94
N ILE A 257 4.76 -4.99 15.20
CA ILE A 257 4.80 -6.00 16.26
C ILE A 257 5.71 -7.18 15.87
N VAL A 258 5.62 -7.61 14.61
CA VAL A 258 6.27 -8.84 14.15
C VAL A 258 7.66 -8.56 13.56
N GLY A 259 7.94 -7.32 13.15
CA GLY A 259 9.20 -6.94 12.50
C GLY A 259 9.14 -7.04 10.97
N GLY A 260 8.00 -6.68 10.39
CA GLY A 260 7.84 -6.50 8.95
C GLY A 260 8.47 -5.20 8.44
N THR A 261 8.55 -5.05 7.13
CA THR A 261 9.21 -3.93 6.46
C THR A 261 8.32 -2.70 6.28
N ALA A 262 7.00 -2.82 6.50
CA ALA A 262 6.02 -1.74 6.31
C ALA A 262 5.50 -1.19 7.65
N SER A 263 6.35 -1.08 8.67
CA SER A 263 5.97 -0.42 9.92
C SER A 263 5.84 1.09 9.73
N ALA A 264 4.78 1.67 10.30
CA ALA A 264 4.60 3.13 10.41
C ALA A 264 5.21 3.72 11.70
N GLY A 265 5.90 2.88 12.48
CA GLY A 265 6.60 3.25 13.70
C GLY A 265 5.71 3.30 14.94
N PRO A 266 6.33 3.66 16.09
CA PRO A 266 5.69 3.51 17.40
C PRO A 266 4.52 4.47 17.63
N ASP A 267 4.42 5.56 16.88
CA ASP A 267 3.37 6.57 17.03
C ASP A 267 2.08 6.30 16.24
N ARG A 268 2.04 5.21 15.47
CA ARG A 268 0.84 4.82 14.72
C ARG A 268 -0.41 4.72 15.62
N LEU A 269 -1.58 5.15 15.15
CA LEU A 269 -2.85 5.26 15.89
C LEU A 269 -2.81 6.15 17.15
N LYS A 270 -1.94 7.18 17.20
CA LYS A 270 -1.88 8.08 18.36
C LYS A 270 -2.26 9.52 18.06
N ALA A 271 -1.97 10.04 16.86
CA ALA A 271 -2.15 11.46 16.56
C ALA A 271 -3.61 11.89 16.63
N ALA A 272 -4.53 11.10 16.06
CA ALA A 272 -5.96 11.42 16.07
C ALA A 272 -6.51 11.53 17.51
N SER A 273 -6.12 10.58 18.37
CA SER A 273 -6.46 10.60 19.80
C SER A 273 -5.90 11.82 20.53
N ARG A 274 -4.65 12.22 20.23
CA ARG A 274 -4.01 13.41 20.82
C ARG A 274 -4.67 14.71 20.36
N GLN A 275 -5.04 14.80 19.08
CA GLN A 275 -5.73 15.95 18.49
C GLN A 275 -7.24 15.96 18.76
N GLN A 276 -7.77 14.88 19.36
CA GLN A 276 -9.18 14.72 19.71
C GLN A 276 -10.14 14.82 18.51
N ILE A 277 -9.66 14.51 17.30
CA ILE A 277 -10.51 14.45 16.11
C ILE A 277 -11.30 13.12 16.07
N PRO A 278 -12.49 13.08 15.44
CA PRO A 278 -13.23 11.84 15.24
C PRO A 278 -12.39 10.79 14.50
N GLN A 279 -12.45 9.54 14.97
CA GLN A 279 -11.74 8.42 14.35
C GLN A 279 -12.60 7.17 14.24
N VAL A 280 -12.60 6.57 13.04
CA VAL A 280 -13.22 5.27 12.76
C VAL A 280 -12.12 4.29 12.37
N ILE A 281 -12.03 3.16 13.05
CA ILE A 281 -10.94 2.19 12.89
C ILE A 281 -11.51 0.86 12.41
N ALA A 282 -10.87 0.22 11.44
CA ALA A 282 -11.14 -1.15 11.04
C ALA A 282 -9.84 -1.97 10.94
N PRO A 283 -9.89 -3.29 11.14
CA PRO A 283 -8.73 -4.18 11.12
C PRO A 283 -8.33 -4.60 9.69
N GLY A 284 -8.42 -3.72 8.69
CA GLY A 284 -8.09 -4.07 7.32
C GLY A 284 -6.66 -4.58 7.18
N ALA A 285 -6.49 -5.67 6.43
CA ALA A 285 -5.22 -6.32 6.12
C ALA A 285 -4.34 -6.73 7.34
N ILE A 286 -4.87 -6.83 8.57
CA ILE A 286 -4.07 -7.27 9.74
C ILE A 286 -3.65 -8.75 9.67
N ASP A 287 -4.16 -9.48 8.68
CA ASP A 287 -3.90 -10.88 8.45
C ASP A 287 -2.56 -11.14 7.73
N MET A 288 -1.78 -10.09 7.45
CA MET A 288 -0.48 -10.15 6.80
C MET A 288 0.57 -9.25 7.47
N VAL A 289 1.83 -9.64 7.32
CA VAL A 289 3.04 -8.86 7.64
C VAL A 289 3.85 -8.74 6.36
N ASN A 290 4.35 -7.55 6.06
CA ASN A 290 5.02 -7.30 4.80
C ASN A 290 6.53 -7.55 4.91
N PHE A 291 7.09 -8.17 3.88
CA PHE A 291 8.53 -8.31 3.67
C PHE A 291 8.87 -8.00 2.21
N GLY A 292 10.16 -7.83 1.95
CA GLY A 292 10.69 -7.65 0.59
C GLY A 292 10.73 -8.96 -0.19
N LEU A 293 11.84 -9.17 -0.89
CA LEU A 293 12.15 -10.42 -1.61
C LEU A 293 12.02 -11.63 -0.66
N PRO A 294 11.60 -12.82 -1.15
CA PRO A 294 11.53 -14.02 -0.32
C PRO A 294 12.85 -14.35 0.41
N SER A 295 13.99 -14.06 -0.21
CA SER A 295 15.31 -14.23 0.38
C SER A 295 15.67 -13.23 1.49
N SER A 296 14.92 -12.14 1.62
CA SER A 296 15.10 -11.13 2.66
C SER A 296 14.31 -11.43 3.94
N VAL A 297 13.42 -12.42 3.91
CA VAL A 297 12.62 -12.81 5.07
C VAL A 297 13.54 -13.42 6.14
N PRO A 298 13.51 -12.92 7.39
CA PRO A 298 14.33 -13.47 8.47
C PRO A 298 14.09 -14.97 8.73
N ASP A 299 15.18 -15.71 8.97
CA ASP A 299 15.15 -17.17 9.19
C ASP A 299 14.24 -17.62 10.33
N GLN A 300 14.00 -16.76 11.33
CA GLN A 300 13.08 -17.04 12.44
C GLN A 300 11.63 -17.27 11.96
N PHE A 301 11.27 -16.79 10.77
CA PHE A 301 9.96 -17.00 10.16
C PHE A 301 9.91 -18.23 9.24
N ARG A 302 10.95 -19.06 9.23
CA ARG A 302 10.94 -20.32 8.45
C ARG A 302 9.75 -21.19 8.86
N GLY A 303 9.05 -21.73 7.86
CA GLY A 303 7.86 -22.55 8.07
C GLY A 303 6.57 -21.75 8.32
N ARG A 304 6.62 -20.41 8.31
CA ARG A 304 5.43 -19.57 8.25
C ARG A 304 4.80 -19.62 6.86
N GLN A 305 3.53 -19.24 6.78
CA GLN A 305 2.81 -19.16 5.52
C GLN A 305 3.15 -17.85 4.82
N PHE A 306 3.76 -17.95 3.65
CA PHE A 306 4.13 -16.82 2.81
C PHE A 306 3.29 -16.79 1.53
N TYR A 307 3.04 -15.60 1.02
CA TYR A 307 2.43 -15.34 -0.26
C TYR A 307 3.31 -14.35 -1.04
N ALA A 308 3.75 -14.75 -2.23
CA ALA A 308 4.53 -13.88 -3.10
C ALA A 308 3.58 -12.97 -3.89
N HIS A 309 3.36 -11.75 -3.39
CA HIS A 309 2.47 -10.78 -4.03
C HIS A 309 3.07 -10.21 -5.31
N THR A 310 4.39 -9.95 -5.29
CA THR A 310 5.19 -9.59 -6.46
C THR A 310 6.55 -10.26 -6.36
N PRO A 311 7.40 -10.24 -7.40
CA PRO A 311 8.79 -10.69 -7.27
C PRO A 311 9.58 -9.97 -6.17
N TYR A 312 9.12 -8.81 -5.69
CA TYR A 312 9.81 -7.96 -4.71
C TYR A 312 9.08 -7.85 -3.37
N THR A 313 7.92 -8.48 -3.21
CA THR A 313 7.06 -8.34 -2.02
C THR A 313 6.53 -9.70 -1.59
N THR A 314 6.85 -10.06 -0.35
CA THR A 314 6.40 -11.28 0.30
C THR A 314 5.49 -10.93 1.47
N LEU A 315 4.28 -11.47 1.49
CA LEU A 315 3.34 -11.30 2.59
C LEU A 315 3.39 -12.54 3.48
N MET A 316 3.54 -12.37 4.78
CA MET A 316 3.51 -13.47 5.74
C MET A 316 2.19 -13.46 6.51
N ARG A 317 1.49 -14.59 6.57
CA ARG A 317 0.23 -14.74 7.33
C ARG A 317 0.46 -14.49 8.82
N THR A 318 -0.34 -13.62 9.44
CA THR A 318 -0.33 -13.48 10.91
C THR A 318 -1.01 -14.67 11.59
N THR A 319 -0.50 -15.04 12.76
CA THR A 319 -1.07 -16.07 13.64
C THR A 319 -2.16 -15.49 14.54
N ALA A 320 -2.93 -16.35 15.19
CA ALA A 320 -3.91 -15.92 16.20
C ALA A 320 -3.27 -15.13 17.36
N SER A 321 -2.07 -15.50 17.80
CA SER A 321 -1.35 -14.81 18.89
C SER A 321 -0.87 -13.41 18.47
N GLU A 322 -0.38 -13.27 17.24
CA GLU A 322 0.01 -11.97 16.67
C GLU A 322 -1.22 -11.08 16.49
N ASN A 323 -2.34 -11.61 15.97
CA ASN A 323 -3.61 -10.88 15.89
C ASN A 323 -4.12 -10.43 17.27
N ALA A 324 -4.03 -11.27 18.29
CA ALA A 324 -4.37 -10.90 19.66
C ALA A 324 -3.48 -9.77 20.20
N SER A 325 -2.23 -9.70 19.74
CA SER A 325 -1.28 -8.64 20.11
C SER A 325 -1.58 -7.33 19.37
N ILE A 326 -1.90 -7.40 18.08
CA ILE A 326 -2.38 -6.26 17.27
C ILE A 326 -3.66 -5.68 17.89
N GLY A 327 -4.63 -6.54 18.25
CA GLY A 327 -5.87 -6.14 18.90
C GLY A 327 -5.63 -5.46 20.26
N ARG A 328 -4.76 -6.01 21.09
CA ARG A 328 -4.38 -5.40 22.38
C ARG A 328 -3.72 -4.03 22.21
N LEU A 329 -2.76 -3.91 21.29
CA LEU A 329 -2.08 -2.65 21.02
C LEU A 329 -3.05 -1.59 20.49
N THR A 330 -3.96 -1.99 19.59
CA THR A 330 -5.03 -1.13 19.08
C THR A 330 -5.92 -0.64 20.22
N ALA A 331 -6.41 -1.57 21.06
CA ALA A 331 -7.24 -1.23 22.21
C ALA A 331 -6.53 -0.30 23.21
N GLU A 332 -5.25 -0.55 23.50
CA GLU A 332 -4.45 0.31 24.37
C GLU A 332 -4.36 1.74 23.83
N ARG A 333 -4.08 1.90 22.54
CA ARG A 333 -3.95 3.22 21.89
C ARG A 333 -5.29 3.96 21.85
N LEU A 334 -6.37 3.27 21.51
CA LEU A 334 -7.71 3.86 21.44
C LEU A 334 -8.33 4.10 22.82
N SER A 335 -7.97 3.35 23.85
CA SER A 335 -8.47 3.58 25.23
C SER A 335 -8.07 4.95 25.80
N ARG A 336 -7.04 5.57 25.22
CA ARG A 336 -6.55 6.91 25.57
C ARG A 336 -7.25 8.01 24.78
N ALA A 337 -8.07 7.66 23.80
CA ALA A 337 -8.80 8.62 22.98
C ALA A 337 -9.88 9.33 23.81
N LYS A 338 -9.91 10.65 23.70
CA LYS A 338 -10.96 11.49 24.30
C LYS A 338 -11.96 12.02 23.25
N GLY A 339 -11.57 12.01 21.97
CA GLY A 339 -12.46 12.34 20.86
C GLY A 339 -13.36 11.15 20.46
N PRO A 340 -14.42 11.39 19.66
CA PRO A 340 -15.31 10.34 19.20
C PRO A 340 -14.54 9.21 18.50
N THR A 341 -14.67 7.99 18.99
CA THR A 341 -13.93 6.82 18.49
C THR A 341 -14.89 5.67 18.23
N MET A 342 -14.78 5.05 17.05
CA MET A 342 -15.56 3.87 16.67
C MET A 342 -14.65 2.79 16.10
N VAL A 343 -14.85 1.54 16.50
CA VAL A 343 -14.16 0.38 15.92
C VAL A 343 -15.19 -0.46 15.16
N LEU A 344 -14.91 -0.73 13.89
CA LEU A 344 -15.72 -1.56 13.01
C LEU A 344 -15.07 -2.93 12.85
N TRP A 345 -15.82 -4.00 13.10
CA TRP A 345 -15.35 -5.37 12.92
C TRP A 345 -16.01 -6.03 11.70
N PRO A 346 -15.27 -6.27 10.60
CA PRO A 346 -15.80 -6.98 9.44
C PRO A 346 -15.82 -8.48 9.70
N ALA A 347 -16.93 -8.99 10.22
CA ALA A 347 -17.08 -10.38 10.66
C ALA A 347 -16.80 -11.45 9.58
N LYS A 348 -16.75 -11.08 8.30
CA LYS A 348 -16.56 -11.98 7.15
C LYS A 348 -15.13 -12.00 6.60
N GLY A 349 -14.20 -11.23 7.16
CA GLY A 349 -12.81 -11.18 6.70
C GLY A 349 -12.24 -9.77 6.68
N VAL A 350 -10.91 -9.68 6.56
CA VAL A 350 -10.15 -8.43 6.65
C VAL A 350 -9.35 -8.09 5.37
N SER A 351 -9.36 -8.98 4.37
CA SER A 351 -8.65 -8.84 3.08
C SER A 351 -9.22 -9.77 1.99
N ASP A 352 -8.77 -9.62 0.74
CA ASP A 352 -9.13 -10.43 -0.44
C ASP A 352 -8.35 -11.75 -0.51
N TYR A 353 -9.00 -12.82 -1.01
CA TYR A 353 -8.45 -14.18 -1.09
C TYR A 353 -8.73 -14.86 -2.44
N VAL A 354 -7.83 -15.75 -2.87
CA VAL A 354 -7.96 -16.51 -4.14
C VAL A 354 -8.19 -17.99 -3.86
N VAL A 355 -9.30 -18.53 -4.35
CA VAL A 355 -9.63 -19.97 -4.27
C VAL A 355 -9.29 -20.63 -5.61
N GLY A 356 -8.51 -21.71 -5.57
CA GLY A 356 -8.07 -22.43 -6.78
C GLY A 356 -9.00 -23.59 -7.15
N GLY A 357 -9.35 -23.70 -8.44
CA GLY A 357 -10.07 -24.86 -8.98
C GLY A 357 -9.14 -26.06 -9.17
N ILE A 358 -9.52 -27.24 -8.65
CA ILE A 358 -8.80 -28.50 -8.82
C ILE A 358 -9.68 -29.52 -9.54
N GLU A 359 -9.19 -30.02 -10.67
CA GLU A 359 -9.71 -31.22 -11.34
C GLU A 359 -9.27 -32.47 -10.58
N ALA A 360 -10.07 -32.89 -9.60
CA ALA A 360 -9.67 -33.99 -8.71
C ALA A 360 -9.49 -35.35 -9.42
N TRP A 361 -10.03 -35.49 -10.63
CA TRP A 361 -10.02 -36.71 -11.43
C TRP A 361 -9.05 -36.64 -12.62
N ASP A 362 -8.10 -35.70 -12.63
CA ASP A 362 -7.01 -35.64 -13.61
C ASP A 362 -6.12 -36.89 -13.51
N PRO A 363 -6.05 -37.74 -14.56
CA PRO A 363 -5.27 -38.97 -14.54
C PRO A 363 -3.76 -38.75 -14.45
N LEU A 364 -3.26 -37.53 -14.68
CA LEU A 364 -1.85 -37.17 -14.54
C LEU A 364 -1.51 -36.63 -13.14
N ARG A 365 -2.52 -36.35 -12.30
CA ARG A 365 -2.39 -35.75 -10.97
C ARG A 365 -3.18 -36.53 -9.92
N LEU A 366 -2.94 -37.84 -9.85
CA LEU A 366 -3.67 -38.74 -8.96
C LEU A 366 -3.40 -38.48 -7.47
N ASP A 367 -2.19 -38.03 -7.12
CA ASP A 367 -1.84 -37.68 -5.74
C ASP A 367 -2.41 -36.30 -5.37
N LEU A 368 -3.61 -36.31 -4.78
CA LEU A 368 -4.32 -35.10 -4.38
C LEU A 368 -3.68 -34.43 -3.16
N ASP A 369 -3.01 -35.18 -2.29
CA ASP A 369 -2.33 -34.63 -1.12
C ASP A 369 -1.14 -33.76 -1.57
N ALA A 370 -0.32 -34.30 -2.47
CA ALA A 370 0.79 -33.55 -3.08
C ALA A 370 0.29 -32.40 -3.99
N LEU A 371 -0.87 -32.55 -4.64
CA LEU A 371 -1.46 -31.47 -5.43
C LEU A 371 -1.94 -30.32 -4.54
N LEU A 372 -2.58 -30.62 -3.41
CA LEU A 372 -2.96 -29.63 -2.41
C LEU A 372 -1.73 -28.90 -1.88
N ASP A 373 -0.63 -29.61 -1.60
CA ASP A 373 0.62 -28.98 -1.18
C ASP A 373 1.15 -28.01 -2.26
N LYS A 374 1.03 -28.36 -3.54
CA LYS A 374 1.41 -27.46 -4.65
C LYS A 374 0.49 -26.23 -4.73
N PHE A 375 -0.82 -26.41 -4.60
CA PHE A 375 -1.77 -25.28 -4.58
C PHE A 375 -1.50 -24.36 -3.39
N TRP A 376 -1.27 -24.95 -2.22
CA TRP A 376 -0.95 -24.19 -1.03
C TRP A 376 0.38 -23.44 -1.18
N ALA A 377 1.42 -24.09 -1.72
CA ALA A 377 2.70 -23.46 -2.03
C ALA A 377 2.61 -22.36 -3.10
N ALA A 378 1.65 -22.46 -4.02
CA ALA A 378 1.38 -21.42 -5.02
C ALA A 378 0.63 -20.21 -4.44
N GLY A 379 0.19 -20.26 -3.19
CA GLY A 379 -0.44 -19.13 -2.50
C GLY A 379 -1.97 -19.08 -2.60
N PHE A 380 -2.62 -20.16 -3.02
CA PHE A 380 -4.08 -20.24 -2.95
C PHE A 380 -4.57 -20.25 -1.50
N SER A 381 -5.64 -19.51 -1.23
CA SER A 381 -6.27 -19.39 0.10
C SER A 381 -7.28 -20.49 0.39
N GLY A 382 -7.67 -21.23 -0.65
CA GLY A 382 -8.60 -22.35 -0.56
C GLY A 382 -8.73 -23.07 -1.89
N VAL A 383 -9.59 -24.09 -1.92
CA VAL A 383 -9.83 -24.91 -3.12
C VAL A 383 -11.32 -25.04 -3.45
N ILE A 384 -11.62 -25.28 -4.72
CA ILE A 384 -12.93 -25.69 -5.22
C ILE A 384 -12.78 -26.89 -6.16
N ASN A 385 -13.69 -27.86 -6.08
CA ASN A 385 -13.73 -29.01 -6.99
C ASN A 385 -14.22 -28.58 -8.38
N TYR A 386 -13.34 -28.00 -9.20
CA TYR A 386 -13.70 -27.62 -10.55
C TYR A 386 -12.57 -27.95 -11.53
N PRO A 387 -12.88 -28.60 -12.67
CA PRO A 387 -14.20 -29.07 -13.13
C PRO A 387 -14.81 -30.19 -12.26
N THR A 388 -16.14 -30.18 -12.10
CA THR A 388 -16.87 -31.18 -11.27
C THR A 388 -17.68 -32.17 -12.12
N ILE A 389 -17.60 -33.45 -11.78
CA ILE A 389 -18.46 -34.53 -12.27
C ILE A 389 -19.90 -34.34 -11.83
N SER A 390 -20.13 -33.60 -10.73
CA SER A 390 -21.47 -33.43 -10.17
C SER A 390 -22.46 -32.87 -11.20
N THR A 391 -22.00 -32.02 -12.12
CA THR A 391 -22.80 -31.39 -13.16
C THR A 391 -22.79 -32.13 -14.51
N MET A 392 -22.07 -33.25 -14.64
CA MET A 392 -21.84 -33.92 -15.94
C MET A 392 -22.88 -35.00 -16.30
N GLY A 393 -23.89 -35.21 -15.46
CA GLY A 393 -24.95 -36.19 -15.67
C GLY A 393 -24.54 -37.64 -15.42
N ASP A 394 -25.54 -38.51 -15.26
CA ASP A 394 -25.35 -39.88 -14.73
C ASP A 394 -24.48 -40.76 -15.63
N ASN A 395 -24.66 -40.68 -16.94
CA ASN A 395 -23.87 -41.48 -17.90
C ASN A 395 -22.36 -41.20 -17.78
N TRP A 396 -21.98 -39.94 -17.60
CA TRP A 396 -20.57 -39.55 -17.51
C TRP A 396 -20.00 -39.88 -16.12
N ARG A 397 -20.79 -39.63 -15.07
CA ARG A 397 -20.49 -40.02 -13.69
C ARG A 397 -20.21 -41.52 -13.60
N ASP A 398 -21.09 -42.36 -14.13
CA ASP A 398 -20.94 -43.82 -14.09
C ASP A 398 -19.69 -44.29 -14.84
N ARG A 399 -19.42 -43.75 -16.03
CA ARG A 399 -18.26 -44.13 -16.84
C ARG A 399 -16.95 -43.80 -16.13
N ARG A 400 -16.85 -42.60 -15.54
CA ARG A 400 -15.66 -42.16 -14.80
C ARG A 400 -15.50 -42.89 -13.47
N GLY A 401 -16.60 -43.12 -12.75
CA GLY A 401 -16.61 -43.87 -11.50
C GLY A 401 -16.06 -45.29 -11.67
N ARG A 402 -16.43 -45.99 -12.75
CA ARG A 402 -15.94 -47.35 -13.05
C ARG A 402 -14.42 -47.48 -13.19
N VAL A 403 -13.73 -46.39 -13.53
CA VAL A 403 -12.27 -46.37 -13.67
C VAL A 403 -11.57 -45.68 -12.50
N GLY A 404 -12.30 -45.41 -11.40
CA GLY A 404 -11.75 -44.77 -10.20
C GLY A 404 -11.48 -43.27 -10.33
N LEU A 405 -11.97 -42.64 -11.40
CA LEU A 405 -11.80 -41.20 -11.68
C LEU A 405 -13.14 -40.46 -11.53
N GLY A 406 -13.98 -40.91 -10.58
CA GLY A 406 -15.34 -40.45 -10.33
C GLY A 406 -15.45 -39.30 -9.32
N PHE A 407 -16.69 -38.99 -8.92
CA PHE A 407 -17.00 -37.94 -7.94
C PHE A 407 -16.37 -38.21 -6.57
N GLU A 408 -16.10 -39.47 -6.25
CA GLU A 408 -15.41 -39.90 -5.03
C GLU A 408 -14.03 -39.23 -4.88
N ARG A 409 -13.35 -38.95 -6.00
CA ARG A 409 -12.08 -38.20 -6.02
C ARG A 409 -12.27 -36.75 -5.58
N GLU A 410 -13.37 -36.12 -5.94
CA GLU A 410 -13.69 -34.76 -5.50
C GLU A 410 -14.02 -34.73 -4.00
N VAL A 411 -14.70 -35.77 -3.50
CA VAL A 411 -14.95 -35.94 -2.06
C VAL A 411 -13.62 -36.15 -1.31
N GLU A 412 -12.71 -36.96 -1.85
CA GLU A 412 -11.35 -37.17 -1.32
C GLU A 412 -10.57 -35.85 -1.25
N LEU A 413 -10.61 -35.03 -2.31
CA LEU A 413 -9.99 -33.70 -2.32
C LEU A 413 -10.45 -32.83 -1.15
N ILE A 414 -11.76 -32.76 -0.92
CA ILE A 414 -12.34 -31.95 0.17
C ILE A 414 -11.94 -32.50 1.53
N ALA A 415 -11.96 -33.83 1.71
CA ALA A 415 -11.54 -34.46 2.97
C ALA A 415 -10.07 -34.19 3.29
N LEU A 416 -9.19 -34.24 2.28
CA LEU A 416 -7.77 -33.92 2.42
C LEU A 416 -7.56 -32.42 2.71
N ALA A 417 -8.28 -31.53 2.02
CA ALA A 417 -8.25 -30.10 2.29
C ALA A 417 -8.65 -29.79 3.74
N ARG A 418 -9.73 -30.43 4.23
CA ARG A 418 -10.18 -30.32 5.62
C ARG A 418 -9.10 -30.79 6.60
N LYS A 419 -8.46 -31.94 6.34
CA LYS A 419 -7.36 -32.48 7.17
C LYS A 419 -6.16 -31.52 7.23
N LYS A 420 -5.87 -30.81 6.14
CA LYS A 420 -4.81 -29.80 6.05
C LYS A 420 -5.24 -28.40 6.52
N ASN A 421 -6.48 -28.23 6.99
CA ASN A 421 -7.07 -26.95 7.38
C ASN A 421 -7.04 -25.91 6.24
N ILE A 422 -7.29 -26.36 5.01
CA ILE A 422 -7.42 -25.54 3.80
C ILE A 422 -8.91 -25.26 3.59
N PHE A 423 -9.26 -23.98 3.41
CA PHE A 423 -10.64 -23.56 3.15
C PHE A 423 -11.16 -24.18 1.83
N SER A 424 -12.39 -24.66 1.84
CA SER A 424 -12.93 -25.46 0.75
C SER A 424 -14.35 -25.06 0.35
N LEU A 425 -14.55 -24.87 -0.95
CA LEU A 425 -15.86 -24.77 -1.57
C LEU A 425 -16.13 -26.07 -2.33
N ALA A 426 -17.38 -26.52 -2.31
CA ALA A 426 -17.79 -27.68 -3.11
C ALA A 426 -18.98 -27.36 -4.01
N TYR A 427 -18.76 -27.40 -5.33
CA TYR A 427 -19.84 -27.47 -6.30
C TYR A 427 -20.54 -28.82 -6.22
N VAL A 428 -21.86 -28.77 -6.11
CA VAL A 428 -22.74 -29.94 -6.06
C VAL A 428 -24.04 -29.66 -6.82
N ALA A 429 -24.53 -30.63 -7.57
CA ALA A 429 -25.74 -30.51 -8.39
C ALA A 429 -26.94 -31.32 -7.84
N SER A 430 -26.71 -32.11 -6.78
CA SER A 430 -27.70 -32.99 -6.16
C SER A 430 -27.63 -32.98 -4.63
N PRO A 431 -28.75 -33.29 -3.93
CA PRO A 431 -28.77 -33.45 -2.47
C PRO A 431 -27.79 -34.50 -1.95
N GLN A 432 -27.56 -35.57 -2.72
CA GLN A 432 -26.67 -36.65 -2.31
C GLN A 432 -25.20 -36.22 -2.34
N ASP A 433 -24.79 -35.51 -3.39
CA ASP A 433 -23.45 -34.94 -3.49
C ASP A 433 -23.21 -33.92 -2.36
N ALA A 434 -24.22 -33.11 -2.03
CA ALA A 434 -24.16 -32.15 -0.92
C ALA A 434 -23.91 -32.81 0.43
N LYS A 435 -24.58 -33.94 0.70
CA LYS A 435 -24.33 -34.74 1.90
C LYS A 435 -22.92 -35.31 1.94
N ALA A 436 -22.41 -35.81 0.81
CA ALA A 436 -21.07 -36.36 0.70
C ALA A 436 -20.00 -35.29 0.98
N MET A 437 -20.13 -34.12 0.35
CA MET A 437 -19.20 -33.00 0.52
C MET A 437 -19.26 -32.40 1.92
N ALA A 438 -20.46 -32.27 2.50
CA ALA A 438 -20.62 -31.84 3.89
C ALA A 438 -19.98 -32.84 4.87
N SER A 439 -20.12 -34.15 4.62
CA SER A 439 -19.49 -35.21 5.43
C SER A 439 -17.96 -35.20 5.32
N ALA A 440 -17.44 -34.89 4.13
CA ALA A 440 -16.00 -34.71 3.91
C ALA A 440 -15.44 -33.44 4.57
N GLY A 441 -16.30 -32.52 5.00
CA GLY A 441 -15.92 -31.32 5.74
C GLY A 441 -15.79 -30.05 4.88
N ALA A 442 -16.45 -29.99 3.72
CA ALA A 442 -16.51 -28.77 2.90
C ALA A 442 -16.99 -27.57 3.72
N ASP A 443 -16.25 -26.46 3.74
CA ASP A 443 -16.64 -25.26 4.49
C ASP A 443 -17.83 -24.56 3.84
N CYS A 444 -17.87 -24.52 2.51
CA CYS A 444 -18.99 -24.01 1.73
C CYS A 444 -19.57 -25.08 0.81
N ILE A 445 -20.90 -25.13 0.73
CA ILE A 445 -21.63 -25.88 -0.30
C ILE A 445 -22.18 -24.91 -1.32
N VAL A 446 -21.92 -25.19 -2.59
CA VAL A 446 -22.31 -24.37 -3.73
C VAL A 446 -23.24 -25.21 -4.63
N PRO A 447 -24.56 -25.15 -4.41
CA PRO A 447 -25.54 -25.71 -5.33
C PRO A 447 -25.31 -25.13 -6.74
N HIS A 448 -24.86 -25.97 -7.65
CA HIS A 448 -24.66 -25.66 -9.06
C HIS A 448 -25.90 -26.08 -9.84
N VAL A 449 -26.72 -25.12 -10.20
CA VAL A 449 -28.06 -25.38 -10.73
C VAL A 449 -28.13 -25.22 -12.27
N GLY A 450 -27.09 -25.70 -12.95
CA GLY A 450 -26.92 -25.66 -14.40
C GLY A 450 -26.00 -24.55 -14.89
N ALA A 451 -25.69 -24.54 -16.19
CA ALA A 451 -24.85 -23.52 -16.82
C ALA A 451 -25.51 -22.13 -16.71
N THR A 452 -24.69 -21.10 -16.52
CA THR A 452 -25.19 -19.71 -16.40
C THR A 452 -25.78 -19.24 -17.73
N ARG A 453 -27.00 -18.70 -17.69
CA ARG A 453 -27.67 -18.13 -18.87
C ARG A 453 -27.11 -16.75 -19.23
N GLY A 454 -27.23 -16.36 -20.50
CA GLY A 454 -26.90 -15.01 -20.97
C GLY A 454 -25.50 -14.83 -21.58
N GLY A 455 -25.24 -13.61 -22.05
CA GLY A 455 -24.12 -13.30 -22.94
C GLY A 455 -24.38 -13.73 -24.39
N LEU A 456 -23.36 -13.59 -25.26
CA LEU A 456 -23.42 -13.90 -26.68
C LEU A 456 -23.42 -15.41 -26.98
N VAL A 457 -22.89 -16.22 -26.06
CA VAL A 457 -22.69 -17.69 -26.22
C VAL A 457 -23.34 -18.50 -25.09
N GLY A 458 -24.20 -17.89 -24.27
CA GLY A 458 -24.85 -18.58 -23.15
C GLY A 458 -25.86 -19.65 -23.60
N HIS A 459 -26.10 -20.67 -22.77
CA HIS A 459 -27.15 -21.66 -23.01
C HIS A 459 -28.54 -20.99 -23.00
N GLU A 460 -29.33 -21.16 -24.07
CA GLU A 460 -30.68 -20.58 -24.20
C GLU A 460 -31.74 -21.37 -23.40
N GLU A 461 -31.61 -22.70 -23.35
CA GLU A 461 -32.50 -23.59 -22.62
C GLU A 461 -32.10 -23.74 -21.15
N GLY A 462 -33.06 -23.61 -20.24
CA GLY A 462 -32.84 -23.86 -18.82
C GLY A 462 -34.07 -23.67 -17.94
N GLN A 463 -33.93 -24.05 -16.67
CA GLN A 463 -34.94 -23.94 -15.62
C GLN A 463 -35.23 -22.49 -15.17
N SER A 464 -36.45 -22.20 -14.74
CA SER A 464 -36.81 -20.87 -14.21
C SER A 464 -36.05 -20.54 -12.92
N VAL A 465 -35.97 -19.25 -12.55
CA VAL A 465 -35.38 -18.82 -11.26
C VAL A 465 -36.06 -19.50 -10.07
N LYS A 466 -37.39 -19.69 -10.13
CA LYS A 466 -38.14 -20.41 -9.09
C LYS A 466 -37.69 -21.87 -8.95
N GLU A 467 -37.48 -22.54 -10.07
CA GLU A 467 -37.00 -23.93 -10.07
C GLU A 467 -35.53 -24.02 -9.60
N ALA A 468 -34.70 -23.04 -9.96
CA ALA A 468 -33.35 -22.91 -9.43
C ALA A 468 -33.35 -22.76 -7.90
N ILE A 469 -34.19 -21.88 -7.35
CA ILE A 469 -34.37 -21.68 -5.91
C ILE A 469 -34.83 -22.97 -5.23
N ARG A 470 -35.80 -23.69 -5.80
CA ARG A 470 -36.27 -24.98 -5.26
C ARG A 470 -35.10 -25.96 -5.12
N ARG A 471 -34.30 -26.13 -6.17
CA ARG A 471 -33.13 -27.02 -6.16
C ARG A 471 -32.05 -26.56 -5.18
N ILE A 472 -31.77 -25.25 -5.11
CA ILE A 472 -30.82 -24.67 -4.13
C ILE A 472 -31.24 -25.05 -2.72
N ASN A 473 -32.52 -24.86 -2.37
CA ASN A 473 -33.03 -25.19 -1.04
C ASN A 473 -32.93 -26.69 -0.72
N GLU A 474 -33.25 -27.56 -1.68
CA GLU A 474 -33.12 -29.02 -1.50
C GLU A 474 -31.67 -29.46 -1.24
N ILE A 475 -30.73 -28.92 -2.00
CA ILE A 475 -29.30 -29.23 -1.88
C ILE A 475 -28.73 -28.68 -0.57
N ASN A 476 -29.06 -27.42 -0.22
CA ASN A 476 -28.61 -26.80 1.02
C ASN A 476 -29.18 -27.50 2.25
N ALA A 477 -30.48 -27.83 2.26
CA ALA A 477 -31.10 -28.57 3.34
C ALA A 477 -30.43 -29.93 3.55
N ALA A 478 -30.07 -30.62 2.47
CA ALA A 478 -29.37 -31.89 2.53
C ALA A 478 -27.96 -31.75 3.14
N ALA A 479 -27.17 -30.75 2.75
CA ALA A 479 -25.88 -30.48 3.38
C ALA A 479 -26.02 -30.16 4.88
N ARG A 480 -26.97 -29.29 5.24
CA ARG A 480 -27.18 -28.87 6.64
C ARG A 480 -27.71 -29.99 7.53
N SER A 481 -28.40 -30.98 6.95
CA SER A 481 -28.79 -32.20 7.66
C SER A 481 -27.60 -33.04 8.14
N ILE A 482 -26.43 -32.88 7.50
CA ILE A 482 -25.17 -33.50 7.93
C ILE A 482 -24.42 -32.58 8.90
N ARG A 483 -24.30 -31.30 8.55
CA ARG A 483 -23.50 -30.34 9.30
C ARG A 483 -24.10 -28.93 9.24
N SER A 484 -24.51 -28.39 10.38
CA SER A 484 -25.31 -27.15 10.45
C SER A 484 -24.52 -25.86 10.24
N ASP A 485 -23.20 -25.90 10.37
CA ASP A 485 -22.25 -24.78 10.26
C ASP A 485 -21.70 -24.56 8.84
N VAL A 486 -22.12 -25.38 7.87
CA VAL A 486 -21.76 -25.22 6.45
C VAL A 486 -22.33 -23.92 5.92
N LEU A 487 -21.50 -23.15 5.20
CA LEU A 487 -21.94 -21.94 4.51
C LEU A 487 -22.64 -22.33 3.20
N SER A 488 -23.88 -21.89 3.04
CA SER A 488 -24.65 -22.08 1.81
C SER A 488 -24.39 -20.93 0.84
N LEU A 489 -23.94 -21.25 -0.38
CA LEU A 489 -23.81 -20.31 -1.49
C LEU A 489 -24.78 -20.74 -2.61
N CYS A 490 -24.64 -20.20 -3.82
CA CYS A 490 -25.33 -20.67 -5.02
C CYS A 490 -24.56 -20.30 -6.29
N HIS A 491 -24.82 -21.02 -7.38
CA HIS A 491 -24.23 -20.73 -8.69
C HIS A 491 -25.08 -21.25 -9.86
N GLY A 492 -25.09 -20.47 -10.94
CA GLY A 492 -25.49 -20.93 -12.27
C GLY A 492 -26.99 -20.93 -12.54
N GLY A 493 -27.35 -21.57 -13.66
CA GLY A 493 -28.71 -21.60 -14.18
C GLY A 493 -29.21 -20.20 -14.58
N ALA A 494 -30.41 -19.86 -14.10
CA ALA A 494 -31.03 -18.56 -14.37
C ALA A 494 -30.55 -17.42 -13.45
N ILE A 495 -29.54 -17.66 -12.61
CA ILE A 495 -28.96 -16.64 -11.72
C ILE A 495 -27.71 -16.09 -12.43
N ALA A 496 -27.88 -15.00 -13.20
CA ALA A 496 -26.84 -14.48 -14.09
C ALA A 496 -26.51 -13.01 -13.83
N GLU A 497 -27.46 -12.23 -13.31
CA GLU A 497 -27.27 -10.82 -12.97
C GLU A 497 -27.38 -10.61 -11.44
N PRO A 498 -26.85 -9.49 -10.91
CA PRO A 498 -26.99 -9.17 -9.49
C PRO A 498 -28.44 -9.18 -9.00
N GLU A 499 -29.39 -8.72 -9.81
CA GLU A 499 -30.81 -8.67 -9.48
C GLU A 499 -31.42 -10.05 -9.24
N ASP A 500 -30.93 -11.08 -9.94
CA ASP A 500 -31.41 -12.46 -9.77
C ASP A 500 -31.08 -13.01 -8.38
N THR A 501 -30.00 -12.50 -7.75
CA THR A 501 -29.59 -12.94 -6.40
C THR A 501 -30.48 -12.42 -5.29
N ILE A 502 -31.23 -11.32 -5.52
CA ILE A 502 -32.11 -10.71 -4.52
C ILE A 502 -33.16 -11.72 -4.03
N GLU A 503 -33.84 -12.38 -4.97
CA GLU A 503 -34.87 -13.36 -4.62
C GLU A 503 -34.26 -14.62 -4.00
N VAL A 504 -33.08 -15.04 -4.44
CA VAL A 504 -32.35 -16.16 -3.84
C VAL A 504 -32.06 -15.86 -2.37
N TYR A 505 -31.42 -14.74 -2.04
CA TYR A 505 -31.09 -14.38 -0.66
C TYR A 505 -32.32 -14.16 0.22
N ARG A 506 -33.46 -13.80 -0.37
CA ARG A 506 -34.72 -13.64 0.35
C ARG A 506 -35.40 -14.98 0.68
N THR A 507 -35.20 -16.00 -0.14
CA THR A 507 -35.99 -17.25 -0.11
C THR A 507 -35.17 -18.51 0.15
N THR A 508 -33.86 -18.35 0.30
CA THR A 508 -32.92 -19.41 0.68
C THR A 508 -32.04 -18.93 1.83
N GLU A 509 -31.29 -19.85 2.42
CA GLU A 509 -30.26 -19.52 3.42
C GLU A 509 -28.90 -19.20 2.81
N CYS A 510 -28.85 -18.94 1.49
CA CYS A 510 -27.61 -18.59 0.83
C CYS A 510 -27.06 -17.27 1.37
N VAL A 511 -25.79 -17.27 1.79
CA VAL A 511 -25.08 -16.09 2.30
C VAL A 511 -24.25 -15.39 1.23
N GLY A 512 -24.29 -15.89 0.00
CA GLY A 512 -23.57 -15.34 -1.15
C GLY A 512 -23.78 -16.15 -2.43
N PHE A 513 -23.12 -15.72 -3.48
CA PHE A 513 -23.16 -16.27 -4.84
C PHE A 513 -21.75 -16.43 -5.37
N VAL A 514 -21.45 -17.55 -6.02
CA VAL A 514 -20.17 -17.76 -6.73
C VAL A 514 -20.37 -17.33 -8.17
N GLY A 515 -19.79 -16.20 -8.58
CA GLY A 515 -19.88 -15.70 -9.94
C GLY A 515 -18.75 -16.20 -10.84
N ALA A 516 -19.08 -16.61 -12.06
CA ALA A 516 -18.10 -16.93 -13.11
C ALA A 516 -18.43 -16.11 -14.37
N SER A 517 -19.17 -16.69 -15.32
CA SER A 517 -19.62 -15.98 -16.53
C SER A 517 -20.36 -14.66 -16.23
N SER A 518 -21.11 -14.59 -15.12
CA SER A 518 -21.83 -13.40 -14.67
C SER A 518 -20.93 -12.23 -14.28
N ILE A 519 -19.68 -12.51 -13.89
CA ILE A 519 -18.73 -11.49 -13.40
C ILE A 519 -17.69 -11.16 -14.47
N GLU A 520 -17.19 -12.14 -15.20
CA GLU A 520 -16.14 -11.92 -16.20
C GLU A 520 -16.70 -11.80 -17.62
N ARG A 521 -17.41 -12.82 -18.12
CA ARG A 521 -17.73 -12.95 -19.53
C ARG A 521 -18.81 -11.98 -19.97
N ILE A 522 -19.97 -12.00 -19.31
CA ILE A 522 -21.15 -11.22 -19.70
C ILE A 522 -20.87 -9.70 -19.63
N PRO A 523 -20.26 -9.16 -18.56
CA PRO A 523 -19.94 -7.73 -18.52
C PRO A 523 -18.91 -7.31 -19.56
N ILE A 524 -17.87 -8.11 -19.80
CA ILE A 524 -16.84 -7.81 -20.81
C ILE A 524 -17.42 -7.85 -22.22
N GLU A 525 -18.23 -8.85 -22.55
CA GLU A 525 -18.93 -8.95 -23.84
C GLU A 525 -19.77 -7.70 -24.11
N ARG A 526 -20.52 -7.21 -23.12
CA ARG A 526 -21.31 -5.97 -23.21
C ARG A 526 -20.44 -4.75 -23.44
N ALA A 527 -19.37 -4.58 -22.67
CA ALA A 527 -18.48 -3.43 -22.76
C ALA A 527 -17.79 -3.35 -24.13
N VAL A 528 -17.21 -4.46 -24.60
CA VAL A 528 -16.51 -4.54 -25.89
C VAL A 528 -17.47 -4.27 -27.05
N LYS A 529 -18.68 -4.85 -27.02
CA LYS A 529 -19.69 -4.63 -28.05
C LYS A 529 -20.16 -3.18 -28.09
N THR A 530 -20.35 -2.56 -26.93
CA THR A 530 -20.76 -1.16 -26.82
C THR A 530 -19.70 -0.24 -27.41
N ALA A 531 -18.44 -0.40 -27.01
CA ALA A 531 -17.33 0.39 -27.56
C ALA A 531 -17.22 0.24 -29.09
N ALA A 532 -17.34 -0.99 -29.62
CA ALA A 532 -17.32 -1.23 -31.06
C ALA A 532 -18.51 -0.58 -31.79
N ALA A 533 -19.70 -0.57 -31.18
CA ALA A 533 -20.88 0.08 -31.73
C ALA A 533 -20.72 1.61 -31.75
N GLU A 534 -20.14 2.20 -30.70
CA GLU A 534 -19.87 3.64 -30.61
C GLU A 534 -18.88 4.09 -31.68
N PHE A 535 -17.77 3.36 -31.89
CA PHE A 535 -16.84 3.66 -32.99
C PHE A 535 -17.53 3.59 -34.37
N LYS A 536 -18.42 2.60 -34.58
CA LYS A 536 -19.16 2.46 -35.84
C LYS A 536 -20.25 3.52 -36.04
N ALA A 537 -20.72 4.15 -34.96
CA ALA A 537 -21.71 5.20 -35.01
C ALA A 537 -21.12 6.56 -35.37
N VAL A 538 -19.78 6.73 -35.30
CA VAL A 538 -19.10 7.94 -35.75
C VAL A 538 -19.31 8.08 -37.27
N PRO A 539 -19.96 9.16 -37.73
CA PRO A 539 -20.16 9.38 -39.16
C PRO A 539 -18.80 9.50 -39.84
N LEU A 540 -18.60 8.76 -40.93
CA LEU A 540 -17.47 9.06 -41.82
C LEU A 540 -17.67 10.45 -42.41
N PRO A 541 -16.59 11.24 -42.62
CA PRO A 541 -16.69 12.48 -43.36
C PRO A 541 -17.39 12.20 -44.69
N GLN A 542 -18.50 12.89 -44.96
CA GLN A 542 -19.02 12.95 -46.32
C GLN A 542 -18.01 13.75 -47.14
N THR A 543 -17.05 13.08 -47.75
CA THR A 543 -16.23 13.67 -48.79
C THR A 543 -16.80 13.32 -50.16
N HIS A 544 -17.02 14.40 -50.92
CA HIS A 544 -17.39 14.54 -52.32
C HIS A 544 -16.86 13.49 -53.29
#